data_AF-A0A9D0CYJ1-F1
#
_entry.id   AF-A0A9D0CYJ1-F1
#
_cell.length_a   1.000
_cell.length_b   1.000
_cell.length_c   1.000
_cell.angle_alpha   90.00
_cell.angle_beta   90.00
_cell.angle_gamma   90.00
#
_symmetry.space_group_name_H-M   'P 1'
#
loop_
_entity.id
_entity.type
_entity.pdbx_description
1 polymer ?
#
loop_
_entity_poly.entity_id
_entity_poly.type
_entity_poly.pdbx_seq_one_letter_code
_entity_poly.pdbx_strand_id
1 'polypeptide(L)'
;AQFIEHGEVWCFSNQDFKEILGHSVETCFRLMTSMSQRLHKHINEIDRLTLQTATDRVINYLLQNRLEHGDSNEVRLLTSKQTLAAHLSIKPETLSRTLGKLTREGLIKTDGHTIRLLDLKALHSRVAL
;
A
#
# COMPACT_ATOMS: atom_id res chain seq x y z
N ALA A 1 28.31 -2.10 7.22
CA ALA A 1 28.22 -1.97 5.75
C ALA A 1 29.51 -2.54 5.17
N GLN A 2 29.44 -3.28 4.07
CA GLN A 2 30.60 -3.82 3.37
C GLN A 2 30.55 -3.35 1.92
N PHE A 3 31.71 -3.00 1.36
CA PHE A 3 31.82 -2.67 -0.06
C PHE A 3 31.75 -3.97 -0.87
N ILE A 4 30.84 -4.00 -1.86
CA ILE A 4 30.73 -5.10 -2.83
C ILE A 4 31.62 -4.82 -4.06
N GLU A 5 31.95 -3.54 -4.30
CA GLU A 5 32.83 -3.05 -5.36
C GLU A 5 33.67 -1.85 -4.84
N HIS A 6 34.64 -1.37 -5.61
CA HIS A 6 35.46 -0.21 -5.24
C HIS A 6 34.59 1.03 -4.97
N GLY A 7 34.69 1.60 -3.77
CA GLY A 7 33.94 2.79 -3.40
C GLY A 7 34.53 3.52 -2.19
N GLU A 8 34.08 4.75 -2.00
CA GLU A 8 34.44 5.58 -0.85
C GLU A 8 33.19 5.89 -0.03
N VAL A 9 33.34 5.95 1.29
CA VAL A 9 32.27 6.34 2.22
C VAL A 9 32.71 7.59 2.94
N TRP A 10 31.84 8.60 2.87
CA TRP A 10 32.01 9.85 3.58
C TRP A 10 31.27 9.76 4.91
N CYS A 11 32.00 9.98 5.98
CA CYS A 11 31.47 10.02 7.34
C CYS A 11 31.50 11.46 7.85
N PHE A 12 30.47 11.85 8.59
CA PHE A 12 30.45 13.08 9.38
C PHE A 12 29.94 12.73 10.77
N SER A 13 30.25 13.58 11.76
CA SER A 13 29.86 13.28 13.13
C SER A 13 28.36 13.47 13.33
N ASN A 14 27.76 12.69 14.23
CA ASN A 14 26.38 12.91 14.65
C ASN A 14 26.17 14.29 15.29
N GLN A 15 27.22 14.91 15.82
CA GLN A 15 27.15 16.23 16.42
C GLN A 15 27.00 17.31 15.35
N ASP A 16 27.86 17.30 14.33
CA ASP A 16 27.79 18.24 13.20
C ASP A 16 26.43 18.10 12.49
N PHE A 17 25.94 16.87 12.34
CA PHE A 17 24.62 16.61 11.77
C PHE A 17 23.49 17.24 12.56
N LYS A 18 23.51 17.10 13.89
CA LYS A 18 22.50 17.71 14.77
C LYS A 18 22.56 19.23 14.72
N GLU A 19 23.75 19.81 14.65
CA GLU A 19 23.93 21.25 14.52
C GLU A 19 23.35 21.77 13.19
N ILE A 20 23.64 21.11 12.07
CA ILE A 20 23.06 21.44 10.76
C ILE A 20 21.52 21.37 10.80
N LEU A 21 20.96 20.33 11.43
CA LEU A 21 19.51 20.21 11.59
C LEU A 21 18.93 21.33 12.47
N GLY A 22 19.64 21.71 13.54
CA GLY A 22 19.26 22.80 14.43
C GLY A 22 19.21 24.17 13.75
N HIS A 23 20.04 24.39 12.73
CA HIS A 23 20.10 25.65 11.99
C HIS A 23 19.24 25.68 10.72
N SER A 24 18.63 24.56 10.30
CA SER A 24 17.85 24.49 9.06
C SER A 24 16.58 23.66 9.18
N VAL A 25 15.44 24.36 9.28
CA VAL A 25 14.10 23.76 9.25
C VAL A 25 13.84 23.04 7.93
N GLU A 26 14.30 23.58 6.80
CA GLU A 26 14.15 22.95 5.48
C GLU A 26 14.86 21.58 5.43
N THR A 27 16.08 21.49 5.97
CA THR A 27 16.84 20.23 6.02
C THR A 27 16.12 19.19 6.89
N CYS A 28 15.50 19.61 7.99
CA CYS A 28 14.64 18.74 8.81
C CYS A 28 13.45 18.18 8.01
N PHE A 29 12.75 19.01 7.24
CA PHE A 29 11.64 18.53 6.39
C PHE A 29 12.11 17.54 5.33
N ARG A 30 13.23 17.82 4.65
CA ARG A 30 13.82 16.90 3.66
C ARG A 30 14.17 15.55 4.28
N LEU A 31 14.72 15.55 5.50
CA LEU A 31 15.01 14.33 6.26
C LEU A 31 13.73 13.55 6.57
N MET A 32 12.69 14.22 7.11
CA MET A 32 11.40 13.58 7.41
C MET A 32 10.76 12.96 6.17
N THR A 33 10.78 13.66 5.03
CA THR A 33 10.29 13.12 3.75
C THR A 33 11.06 11.87 3.35
N SER A 34 12.39 11.89 3.42
CA SER A 34 13.24 10.74 3.08
C SER A 34 12.96 9.53 3.98
N MET A 35 12.82 9.76 5.29
CA MET A 35 12.47 8.70 6.25
C MET A 35 11.09 8.12 5.98
N SER A 36 10.09 8.97 5.73
CA SER A 36 8.73 8.54 5.37
C SER A 36 8.75 7.66 4.11
N GLN A 37 9.43 8.09 3.05
CA GLN A 37 9.56 7.31 1.82
C GLN A 37 10.23 5.95 2.04
N ARG A 38 11.28 5.88 2.88
CA ARG A 38 11.95 4.61 3.23
C ARG A 38 11.01 3.66 3.99
N LEU A 39 10.26 4.18 4.96
CA LEU A 39 9.24 3.39 5.68
C LEU A 39 8.17 2.85 4.71
N HIS A 40 7.68 3.69 3.80
CA HIS A 40 6.73 3.27 2.78
C HIS A 40 7.26 2.12 1.91
N LYS A 41 8.55 2.17 1.51
CA LYS A 41 9.19 1.09 0.73
C LYS A 41 9.25 -0.22 1.51
N HIS A 42 9.68 -0.20 2.77
CA HIS A 42 9.76 -1.43 3.58
C HIS A 42 8.39 -2.03 3.86
N ILE A 43 7.35 -1.22 4.09
CA ILE A 43 5.98 -1.73 4.23
C ILE A 43 5.54 -2.45 2.95
N ASN A 44 5.81 -1.86 1.78
CA ASN A 44 5.44 -2.48 0.51
C ASN A 44 6.23 -3.78 0.24
N GLU A 45 7.46 -3.89 0.74
CA GLU A 45 8.28 -5.09 0.65
C GLU A 45 7.74 -6.23 1.54
N ILE A 46 7.32 -5.90 2.76
CA ILE A 46 6.61 -6.84 3.66
C ILE A 46 5.31 -7.33 3.03
N ASP A 47 4.52 -6.43 2.43
CA ASP A 47 3.29 -6.78 1.71
C ASP A 47 3.56 -7.72 0.52
N ARG A 48 4.74 -7.60 -0.11
CA ARG A 48 5.14 -8.42 -1.26
C ARG A 48 5.66 -9.81 -0.85
N LEU A 49 6.20 -9.96 0.36
CA LEU A 49 6.80 -11.21 0.87
C LEU A 49 5.80 -12.12 1.61
N THR A 50 4.58 -11.67 1.89
CA THR A 50 3.57 -12.47 2.60
C THR A 50 2.71 -13.29 1.62
N LEU A 51 2.71 -14.63 1.79
CA LEU A 51 2.22 -15.68 0.87
C LEU A 51 0.69 -15.78 0.64
N GLN A 52 -0.04 -14.70 0.95
CA GLN A 52 -1.33 -14.33 0.36
C GLN A 52 -1.31 -12.82 0.48
N THR A 53 -1.05 -12.12 -0.62
CA THR A 53 -0.80 -10.69 -0.49
C THR A 53 -2.04 -10.01 0.08
N ALA A 54 -1.86 -8.90 0.81
CA ALA A 54 -2.99 -8.06 1.22
C ALA A 54 -3.88 -7.70 0.01
N THR A 55 -3.28 -7.63 -1.18
CA THR A 55 -3.98 -7.46 -2.45
C THR A 55 -4.89 -8.64 -2.77
N ASP A 56 -4.42 -9.88 -2.66
CA ASP A 56 -5.21 -11.08 -2.97
C ASP A 56 -6.39 -11.24 -2.03
N ARG A 57 -6.20 -10.95 -0.73
CA ARG A 57 -7.31 -10.98 0.26
C ARG A 57 -8.40 -9.96 -0.06
N VAL A 58 -7.99 -8.75 -0.46
CA VAL A 58 -8.93 -7.71 -0.89
C VAL A 58 -9.64 -8.12 -2.17
N ILE A 59 -8.92 -8.62 -3.18
CA ILE A 59 -9.54 -9.08 -4.44
C ILE A 59 -10.53 -10.21 -4.15
N ASN A 60 -10.13 -11.24 -3.38
CA ASN A 60 -11.01 -12.34 -2.99
C ASN A 60 -12.29 -11.86 -2.31
N TYR A 61 -12.17 -10.95 -1.35
CA TYR A 61 -13.32 -10.38 -0.68
C TYR A 61 -14.27 -9.69 -1.67
N LEU A 62 -13.74 -8.87 -2.59
CA LEU A 62 -14.54 -8.19 -3.61
C LEU A 62 -15.18 -9.18 -4.58
N LEU A 63 -14.48 -10.27 -4.93
CA LEU A 63 -15.03 -11.32 -5.80
C LEU A 63 -16.19 -12.07 -5.12
N GLN A 64 -16.09 -12.33 -3.81
CA GLN A 64 -17.08 -13.09 -3.03
C GLN A 64 -18.30 -12.26 -2.61
N ASN A 65 -18.15 -10.96 -2.38
CA ASN A 65 -19.21 -10.08 -1.84
C ASN A 65 -19.90 -9.25 -2.93
N ARG A 66 -19.98 -9.78 -4.15
CA ARG A 66 -20.71 -9.13 -5.24
C ARG A 66 -22.20 -9.15 -4.95
N LEU A 67 -22.90 -8.11 -5.36
CA LEU A 67 -24.35 -8.10 -5.34
C LEU A 67 -24.88 -9.11 -6.37
N GLU A 68 -25.62 -10.12 -5.94
CA GLU A 68 -26.20 -11.15 -6.82
C GLU A 68 -27.33 -10.61 -7.72
N HIS A 69 -27.88 -9.44 -7.38
CA HIS A 69 -29.07 -8.91 -8.04
C HIS A 69 -28.70 -7.94 -9.18
N GLY A 70 -28.52 -8.52 -10.37
CA GLY A 70 -28.59 -7.85 -11.67
C GLY A 70 -27.31 -7.14 -12.10
N ASP A 71 -26.60 -7.70 -13.10
CA ASP A 71 -25.56 -7.16 -14.01
C ASP A 71 -24.50 -6.15 -13.49
N SER A 72 -24.53 -5.86 -12.21
CA SER A 72 -23.74 -4.85 -11.56
C SER A 72 -22.59 -5.60 -10.91
N ASN A 73 -21.43 -5.48 -11.56
CA ASN A 73 -20.15 -5.84 -10.99
C ASN A 73 -19.81 -4.92 -9.82
N GLU A 74 -20.70 -4.80 -8.84
CA GLU A 74 -20.64 -3.86 -7.74
C GLU A 74 -20.65 -4.58 -6.40
N VAL A 75 -19.84 -4.06 -5.50
CA VAL A 75 -19.70 -4.50 -4.12
C VAL A 75 -20.02 -3.30 -3.25
N ARG A 76 -21.06 -3.40 -2.43
CA ARG A 76 -21.30 -2.43 -1.36
C ARG A 76 -20.53 -2.90 -0.15
N LEU A 77 -19.57 -2.10 0.28
CA LEU A 77 -19.05 -2.24 1.63
C LEU A 77 -20.23 -1.96 2.56
N LEU A 78 -20.49 -2.78 3.57
CA LEU A 78 -21.55 -2.50 4.57
C LEU A 78 -20.93 -2.00 5.89
N THR A 79 -19.61 -2.14 6.01
CA THR A 79 -18.81 -1.86 7.17
C THR A 79 -17.72 -0.85 6.84
N SER A 80 -17.29 -0.05 7.82
CA SER A 80 -16.23 0.93 7.64
C SER A 80 -14.95 0.30 7.05
N LYS A 81 -14.12 1.10 6.37
CA LYS A 81 -12.81 0.63 5.86
C LYS A 81 -11.92 0.07 6.98
N GLN A 82 -12.04 0.57 8.21
CA GLN A 82 -11.32 0.04 9.37
C GLN A 82 -11.79 -1.36 9.74
N THR A 83 -13.10 -1.57 9.80
CA THR A 83 -13.70 -2.89 10.09
C THR A 83 -13.38 -3.90 8.99
N LEU A 84 -13.44 -3.49 7.72
CA LEU A 84 -13.06 -4.34 6.60
C LEU A 84 -11.58 -4.73 6.66
N ALA A 85 -10.69 -3.78 6.97
CA ALA A 85 -9.27 -4.07 7.10
C ALA A 85 -9.00 -5.11 8.21
N ALA A 86 -9.66 -4.96 9.36
CA ALA A 86 -9.60 -5.94 10.45
C ALA A 86 -10.09 -7.33 10.01
N HIS A 87 -11.21 -7.40 9.29
CA HIS A 87 -11.76 -8.65 8.77
C HIS A 87 -10.80 -9.35 7.80
N LEU A 88 -10.10 -8.59 6.96
CA LEU A 88 -9.10 -9.09 6.01
C LEU A 88 -7.72 -9.33 6.66
N SER A 89 -7.60 -9.11 7.97
CA SER A 89 -6.34 -9.21 8.72
C SER A 89 -5.22 -8.36 8.10
N ILE A 90 -5.55 -7.13 7.69
CA ILE A 90 -4.63 -6.13 7.14
C ILE A 90 -4.82 -4.78 7.84
N LYS A 91 -3.83 -3.88 7.72
CA LYS A 91 -3.95 -2.53 8.27
C LYS A 91 -4.85 -1.65 7.39
N PRO A 92 -5.59 -0.66 7.94
CA PRO A 92 -6.42 0.26 7.16
C PRO A 92 -5.65 1.03 6.07
N GLU A 93 -4.38 1.36 6.33
CA GLU A 93 -3.49 2.00 5.36
C GLU A 93 -3.19 1.06 4.18
N THR A 94 -2.95 -0.23 4.46
CA THR A 94 -2.71 -1.27 3.46
C THR A 94 -3.94 -1.50 2.59
N LEU A 95 -5.13 -1.55 3.19
CA LEU A 95 -6.39 -1.63 2.45
C LEU A 95 -6.56 -0.41 1.53
N SER A 96 -6.34 0.79 2.05
CA SER A 96 -6.48 2.03 1.26
C SER A 96 -5.50 2.09 0.10
N ARG A 97 -4.24 1.68 0.32
CA ARG A 97 -3.23 1.56 -0.75
C ARG A 97 -3.61 0.52 -1.79
N THR A 98 -4.12 -0.62 -1.36
CA THR A 98 -4.53 -1.71 -2.25
C THR A 98 -5.68 -1.29 -3.15
N LEU A 99 -6.75 -0.70 -2.58
CA LEU A 99 -7.86 -0.17 -3.36
C LEU A 99 -7.39 0.91 -4.34
N GLY A 100 -6.56 1.85 -3.90
CA GLY A 100 -6.00 2.88 -4.77
C GLY A 100 -5.09 2.34 -5.88
N LYS A 101 -4.37 1.24 -5.64
CA LYS A 101 -3.58 0.54 -6.66
C LYS A 101 -4.49 -0.11 -7.71
N LEU A 102 -5.50 -0.87 -7.28
CA LEU A 102 -6.46 -1.51 -8.18
C LEU A 102 -7.25 -0.47 -9.01
N THR A 103 -7.54 0.70 -8.44
CA THR A 103 -8.16 1.80 -9.18
C THR A 103 -7.24 2.41 -10.23
N ARG A 104 -5.95 2.62 -9.90
CA ARG A 104 -4.96 3.10 -10.88
C ARG A 104 -4.67 2.09 -11.99
N GLU A 105 -4.75 0.81 -11.70
CA GLU A 105 -4.64 -0.28 -12.68
C GLU A 105 -5.91 -0.43 -13.54
N GLY A 106 -6.97 0.35 -13.29
CA GLY A 106 -8.22 0.28 -14.05
C GLY A 106 -9.04 -1.00 -13.79
N LEU A 107 -8.72 -1.75 -12.74
CA LEU A 107 -9.38 -3.01 -12.41
C LEU A 107 -10.68 -2.79 -11.62
N ILE A 108 -10.72 -1.73 -10.82
CA ILE A 108 -11.89 -1.33 -10.02
C ILE A 108 -12.10 0.18 -10.07
N LYS A 109 -13.33 0.62 -9.80
CA LYS A 109 -13.68 2.01 -9.55
C LYS A 109 -14.32 2.11 -8.17
N THR A 110 -13.77 2.96 -7.32
CA THR A 110 -14.32 3.21 -5.97
C THR A 110 -15.17 4.48 -5.99
N ASP A 111 -16.41 4.39 -5.55
CA ASP A 111 -17.33 5.51 -5.37
C ASP A 111 -17.89 5.49 -3.93
N GLY A 112 -17.24 6.24 -3.04
CA GLY A 112 -17.56 6.25 -1.62
C GLY A 112 -17.46 4.85 -0.98
N HIS A 113 -18.63 4.25 -0.71
CA HIS A 113 -18.80 2.94 -0.09
C HIS A 113 -19.11 1.82 -1.08
N THR A 114 -19.22 2.16 -2.36
CA THR A 114 -19.49 1.23 -3.47
C THR A 114 -18.23 1.02 -4.29
N ILE A 115 -17.92 -0.23 -4.61
CA ILE A 115 -16.78 -0.60 -5.45
C ILE A 115 -17.31 -1.30 -6.68
N ARG A 116 -17.04 -0.75 -7.86
CA ARG A 116 -17.36 -1.35 -9.15
C ARG A 116 -16.14 -2.07 -9.71
N LEU A 117 -16.26 -3.35 -9.99
CA LEU A 117 -15.26 -4.22 -10.61
C LEU A 117 -15.35 -4.02 -12.13
N LEU A 118 -14.28 -3.52 -12.74
CA LEU A 118 -14.24 -3.17 -14.17
C LEU A 118 -13.77 -4.36 -15.01
N ASP A 119 -12.76 -5.11 -14.53
CA ASP A 119 -12.22 -6.28 -15.22
C ASP A 119 -12.18 -7.49 -14.29
N LEU A 120 -13.19 -8.37 -14.44
CA LEU A 120 -13.27 -9.56 -13.60
C LEU A 120 -12.22 -10.59 -13.97
N LYS A 121 -11.87 -10.72 -15.26
CA LYS A 121 -10.91 -11.74 -15.71
C LYS A 121 -9.54 -11.43 -15.15
N ALA A 122 -9.12 -10.17 -15.23
CA ALA A 122 -7.87 -9.72 -14.64
C ALA A 122 -7.87 -9.91 -13.11
N LEU A 123 -8.96 -9.62 -12.41
CA LEU A 123 -9.06 -9.84 -10.96
C LEU A 123 -8.95 -11.32 -10.58
N HIS A 124 -9.64 -12.23 -11.28
CA HIS A 124 -9.50 -13.67 -11.01
C HIS A 124 -8.08 -14.18 -11.28
N SER A 125 -7.43 -13.70 -12.34
CA SER A 125 -6.05 -14.09 -12.68
C SER A 125 -5.01 -13.72 -11.61
N ARG A 126 -5.27 -12.68 -10.80
CA ARG A 126 -4.37 -12.23 -9.73
C ARG A 126 -4.40 -13.11 -8.49
N VAL A 127 -5.51 -13.82 -8.26
CA VAL A 127 -5.69 -14.68 -7.09
C VAL A 127 -5.35 -16.14 -7.37
N ALA A 128 -5.40 -16.56 -8.64
CA ALA A 128 -5.26 -17.96 -9.04
C ALA A 128 -3.80 -18.49 -9.12
N LEU A 129 -2.90 -18.05 -8.23
CA LEU A 129 -1.53 -18.54 -8.12
C LEU A 129 -1.31 -19.36 -6.83
#